data_AF-A0A3L7VLZ7-F1
#
_entry.id   AF-A0A3L7VLZ7-F1
#
_cell.length_a   1.000
_cell.length_b   1.000
_cell.length_c   1.000
_cell.angle_alpha   90.00
_cell.angle_beta   90.00
_cell.angle_gamma   90.00
#
_symmetry.space_group_name_H-M   'P 1'
#
loop_
_entity.id
_entity.type
_entity.pdbx_description
1 polymer ?
#
loop_
_entity_poly.entity_id
_entity_poly.type
_entity_poly.pdbx_seq_one_letter_code
_entity_poly.pdbx_strand_id
1 'polypeptide(L)' 'EGFWLSEWVKDQGKLTMFLLFREITSLLKAGVLTTKTGGIYEINDWQNALDQAAQPGKVGKILLKLN' A
#
# COMPACT_ATOMS: atom_id res chain seq x y z
N GLU A 1 -18.77 5.41 14.09
CA GLU A 1 -18.15 6.47 13.28
C GLU A 1 -17.22 5.80 12.29
N GLY A 2 -17.31 6.13 10.99
CA GLY A 2 -16.52 5.47 9.94
C GLY A 2 -15.66 6.48 9.21
N PHE A 3 -14.52 6.04 8.67
CA PHE A 3 -13.65 6.87 7.85
C PHE A 3 -13.51 6.24 6.47
N TRP A 4 -13.88 6.98 5.43
CA TRP A 4 -13.73 6.56 4.05
C TRP A 4 -12.64 7.40 3.38
N LEU A 5 -11.44 6.83 3.30
CA LEU A 5 -10.26 7.55 2.82
C LEU A 5 -10.47 8.17 1.43
N SER A 6 -11.05 7.43 0.47
CA SER A 6 -11.23 7.96 -0.88
C SER A 6 -12.24 9.09 -0.96
N GLU A 7 -13.21 9.17 -0.05
CA GLU A 7 -14.15 10.30 -0.01
C GLU A 7 -13.46 11.53 0.58
N TRP A 8 -12.80 11.35 1.72
CA TRP A 8 -12.03 12.42 2.36
C TRP A 8 -10.95 13.01 1.44
N VAL A 9 -10.27 12.19 0.64
CA VAL A 9 -9.25 12.63 -0.33
C VAL A 9 -9.84 13.57 -1.39
N LYS A 10 -11.09 13.38 -1.83
CA LYS A 10 -11.73 14.25 -2.82
C LYS A 10 -11.86 15.69 -2.32
N ASP A 11 -12.03 15.86 -1.00
CA ASP A 11 -12.15 17.15 -0.35
C ASP A 11 -10.79 17.80 -0.05
N GLN A 12 -9.67 17.10 -0.26
CA GLN A 12 -8.34 17.61 0.03
C GLN A 12 -7.71 18.36 -1.15
N GLY A 13 -7.10 19.50 -0.85
CA GLY A 13 -6.25 20.22 -1.81
C GLY A 13 -4.94 19.50 -2.11
N LYS A 14 -4.37 19.76 -3.30
CA LYS A 14 -3.10 19.14 -3.74
C LYS A 14 -1.93 19.38 -2.77
N LEU A 15 -1.84 20.57 -2.17
CA LEU A 15 -0.80 20.91 -1.20
C LEU A 15 -0.92 20.08 0.08
N THR A 16 -2.14 19.92 0.60
CA THR A 16 -2.43 19.08 1.78
C THR A 16 -1.99 17.63 1.54
N MET A 17 -2.38 17.07 0.39
CA MET A 17 -1.99 15.71 0.02
C MET A 17 -0.48 15.55 -0.16
N PHE A 18 0.19 16.55 -0.78
CA PHE A 18 1.64 16.53 -0.92
C PHE A 18 2.36 16.50 0.44
N LEU A 19 1.94 17.36 1.38
CA LEU A 19 2.50 17.38 2.72
C LEU A 19 2.24 16.07 3.47
N LEU A 20 1.05 15.48 3.33
CA LEU A 20 0.72 14.18 3.90
C LEU A 20 1.66 13.07 3.38
N PHE A 21 1.84 12.97 2.06
CA PHE A 21 2.73 11.97 1.49
C PHE A 21 4.20 12.18 1.88
N ARG A 22 4.63 13.44 2.04
CA ARG A 22 5.97 13.77 2.53
C ARG A 22 6.18 13.24 3.95
N GLU A 23 5.19 13.42 4.83
CA GLU A 23 5.25 12.93 6.21
C GLU A 23 5.26 11.40 6.28
N ILE A 24 4.35 10.73 5.55
CA ILE A 24 4.32 9.27 5.47
C ILE A 24 5.68 8.73 4.99
N THR A 25 6.28 9.35 3.97
CA THR A 25 7.59 8.96 3.44
C THR A 25 8.70 9.15 4.48
N SER A 26 8.65 10.23 5.26
CA SER A 26 9.60 10.48 6.36
C SER A 26 9.54 9.36 7.40
N LEU A 27 8.33 8.98 7.81
CA LEU A 27 8.10 7.90 8.78
C LEU A 27 8.56 6.53 8.27
N LEU A 28 8.35 6.25 6.98
CA LEU A 28 8.87 5.04 6.33
C LEU A 28 10.41 5.00 6.35
N LYS A 29 11.06 6.12 5.99
CA LYS A 29 12.53 6.23 5.97
C LYS A 29 13.14 6.13 7.37
N ALA A 30 12.46 6.67 8.38
CA ALA A 30 12.87 6.57 9.78
C ALA A 30 12.67 5.15 10.36
N GLY A 31 12.05 4.22 9.61
CA GLY A 31 11.73 2.88 10.09
C GLY A 31 10.61 2.84 11.14
N VAL A 32 9.95 3.98 11.41
CA VAL A 32 8.81 4.08 12.33
C VAL A 32 7.58 3.42 11.72
N LEU A 33 7.35 3.67 10.43
CA LEU A 33 6.35 2.97 9.64
C LEU A 33 7.05 1.88 8.84
N THR A 34 6.62 0.63 9.00
CA THR A 34 7.15 -0.49 8.21
C THR A 34 6.01 -1.27 7.59
N THR A 35 6.19 -1.69 6.34
CA THR A 35 5.24 -2.54 5.63
C THR A 35 5.89 -3.89 5.41
N LYS A 36 5.37 -4.93 6.04
CA LYS A 36 5.80 -6.30 5.74
C LYS A 36 5.36 -6.63 4.32
N THR A 37 6.32 -6.99 3.47
CA THR A 37 6.07 -7.49 2.13
C THR A 37 6.04 -9.02 2.17
N GLY A 38 5.06 -9.61 1.48
CA GLY A 38 5.01 -11.04 1.21
C GLY A 38 5.70 -11.36 -0.11
N GLY A 39 5.08 -12.23 -0.91
CA GLY A 39 5.57 -12.58 -2.25
C GLY A 39 5.60 -11.39 -3.22
N ILE A 40 6.58 -11.40 -4.12
CA ILE A 40 6.69 -10.49 -5.25
C ILE A 40 6.52 -11.32 -6.52
N TYR A 41 5.58 -10.94 -7.37
CA TYR A 41 5.23 -11.67 -8.59
C TYR A 41 5.39 -10.76 -9.80
N GLU A 42 5.78 -11.34 -10.93
CA GLU A 42 5.72 -10.65 -12.21
C GLU A 42 4.26 -10.38 -12.61
N ILE A 43 3.98 -9.29 -13.31
CA ILE A 43 2.60 -8.91 -13.66
C ILE A 43 1.85 -9.99 -14.44
N ASN A 44 2.57 -10.77 -15.25
CA ASN A 44 1.99 -11.87 -16.01
C ASN A 44 1.59 -13.07 -15.14
N ASP A 45 2.07 -13.12 -13.89
CA ASP A 45 1.80 -14.17 -12.91
C ASP A 45 0.80 -13.70 -11.83
N TRP A 46 -0.10 -12.80 -12.22
CA TRP A 46 -1.06 -12.19 -11.29
C TRP A 46 -2.03 -13.22 -10.67
N GLN A 47 -2.28 -14.35 -11.33
CA GLN A 47 -3.14 -15.40 -10.76
C GLN A 47 -2.52 -15.99 -9.48
N ASN A 48 -1.24 -16.37 -9.52
CA ASN A 48 -0.53 -16.89 -8.34
C ASN A 48 -0.43 -15.83 -7.24
N ALA A 49 -0.21 -14.57 -7.62
CA ALA A 49 -0.22 -13.45 -6.68
C ALA A 49 -1.58 -13.29 -5.98
N LEU A 50 -2.68 -13.46 -6.72
CA LEU A 50 -4.04 -13.38 -6.20
C LEU A 50 -4.36 -14.55 -5.26
N ASP A 51 -3.97 -15.76 -5.64
CA ASP A 51 -4.17 -16.95 -4.81
C ASP A 51 -3.45 -16.81 -3.47
N GLN A 52 -2.19 -16.37 -3.47
CA GLN A 52 -1.49 -16.09 -2.21
C GLN A 52 -2.13 -14.93 -1.44
N ALA A 53 -2.64 -13.91 -2.13
CA ALA A 53 -3.31 -12.80 -1.48
C ALA A 53 -4.64 -13.19 -0.81
N ALA A 54 -5.31 -14.23 -1.30
CA ALA A 54 -6.57 -14.74 -0.73
C ALA A 54 -6.34 -15.66 0.49
N GLN A 55 -5.13 -16.19 0.67
CA GLN A 55 -4.83 -17.11 1.78
C GLN A 55 -4.95 -16.41 3.16
N PRO A 56 -5.69 -17.03 4.11
CA PRO A 56 -5.69 -16.60 5.50
C PRO A 56 -4.27 -16.66 6.10
N GLY A 57 -3.91 -15.68 6.94
CA GLY A 57 -2.63 -15.69 7.65
C GLY A 57 -1.40 -15.32 6.81
N LYS A 58 -1.58 -14.79 5.58
CA LYS A 58 -0.46 -14.34 4.75
C LYS A 58 0.41 -13.30 5.45
N VAL A 59 1.73 -13.46 5.30
CA VAL A 59 2.71 -12.56 5.91
C VAL A 59 2.93 -11.36 4.99
N GLY A 60 2.08 -10.34 5.13
CA GLY A 60 2.29 -9.04 4.51
C GLY A 60 1.66 -8.84 3.13
N LYS A 61 2.05 -7.73 2.49
CA LYS A 61 1.51 -7.27 1.21
C LYS A 61 2.16 -8.02 0.04
N ILE A 62 1.34 -8.64 -0.80
CA ILE A 62 1.78 -9.20 -2.09
C ILE A 62 1.98 -8.05 -3.09
N LEU A 63 3.11 -8.05 -3.78
CA LEU A 63 3.49 -7.01 -4.74
C LEU A 63 3.52 -7.58 -6.15
N LEU A 64 3.03 -6.79 -7.10
CA LEU A 64 3.18 -7.05 -8.53
C LEU A 64 4.30 -6.17 -9.07
N LYS A 65 5.22 -6.78 -9.79
CA LYS A 65 6.30 -6.12 -10.50
C LYS A 65 5.88 -5.92 -11.95
N LEU A 66 5.91 -4.67 -12.39
CA LEU A 66 5.70 -4.28 -13.77
C LEU A 66 7.07 -4.27 -14.44
N ASN A 67 7.27 -5.14 -15.43
CA ASN A 67 8.47 -5.14 -16.28
C ASN A 67 8.32 -4.14 -17.42
#